data_AF-A0A1H6YPZ6-F1
#
_entry.id   AF-A0A1H6YPZ6-F1
#
_cell.length_a   1.000
_cell.length_b   1.000
_cell.length_c   1.000
_cell.angle_alpha   90.00
_cell.angle_beta   90.00
_cell.angle_gamma   90.00
#
_symmetry.space_group_name_H-M   'P 1'
#
loop_
_entity.id
_entity.type
_entity.pdbx_description
1 polymer ?
#
loop_
_entity_poly.entity_id
_entity_poly.type
_entity_poly.pdbx_seq_one_letter_code
_entity_poly.pdbx_strand_id
1 'polypeptide(L)' 'MRTADHQRIIAELDALLAQLMHLMQRFETTGYNMAMKADYISLHELQARIIEQRQGHLGAMAVAHSPALALPCPPKATH' A
#
# COMPACT_ATOMS: atom_id res chain seq x y z
N MET A 1 -11.04 -11.17 -1.50
CA MET A 1 -11.39 -9.84 -2.06
C MET A 1 -11.40 -9.95 -3.57
N ARG A 2 -12.28 -9.21 -4.23
CA ARG A 2 -12.27 -9.10 -5.70
C ARG A 2 -11.22 -8.08 -6.13
N THR A 3 -10.73 -8.19 -7.36
CA THR A 3 -9.80 -7.24 -7.97
C THR A 3 -10.31 -5.80 -7.88
N ALA A 4 -11.62 -5.58 -8.08
CA ALA A 4 -12.25 -4.26 -7.95
C ALA A 4 -12.17 -3.68 -6.52
N ASP A 5 -12.24 -4.53 -5.50
CA ASP A 5 -12.11 -4.11 -4.10
C ASP A 5 -10.69 -3.62 -3.83
N HIS A 6 -9.68 -4.33 -4.34
CA HIS A 6 -8.29 -3.92 -4.24
C HIS A 6 -8.01 -2.60 -4.98
N GLN A 7 -8.56 -2.42 -6.18
CA GLN A 7 -8.43 -1.15 -6.92
C GLN A 7 -9.03 0.03 -6.16
N ARG A 8 -10.21 -0.17 -5.57
CA ARG A 8 -10.87 0.86 -4.76
C ARG A 8 -10.02 1.23 -3.55
N ILE A 9 -9.50 0.24 -2.82
CA ILE A 9 -8.66 0.51 -1.65
C ILE A 9 -7.37 1.21 -2.04
N ILE A 10 -6.74 0.84 -3.16
CA ILE A 10 -5.55 1.54 -3.67
C ILE A 10 -5.88 3.01 -3.95
N ALA A 11 -7.00 3.31 -4.59
CA ALA A 11 -7.41 4.69 -4.86
C ALA A 11 -7.67 5.49 -3.56
N GLU A 12 -8.30 4.86 -2.56
CA GLU A 12 -8.52 5.48 -1.24
C GLU A 12 -7.19 5.73 -0.50
N LEU A 13 -6.24 4.79 -0.56
CA LEU A 13 -4.90 4.94 0.01
C LEU A 13 -4.09 6.03 -0.70
N ASP A 14 -4.19 6.14 -2.02
CA ASP A 14 -3.53 7.20 -2.81
C ASP A 14 -4.09 8.59 -2.46
N ALA A 15 -5.42 8.70 -2.31
CA ALA A 15 -6.07 9.94 -1.88
C ALA A 15 -5.64 10.34 -0.46
N LEU A 16 -5.55 9.37 0.46
CA LEU A 16 -5.09 9.61 1.83
C LEU A 16 -3.62 10.04 1.86
N LEU A 17 -2.76 9.41 1.05
CA LEU A 17 -1.34 9.76 0.94
C LEU A 17 -1.16 11.21 0.46
N ALA A 18 -1.94 11.64 -0.54
CA ALA A 18 -1.90 13.01 -1.05
C ALA A 18 -2.30 14.04 0.02
N GLN A 19 -3.37 13.75 0.78
CA GLN A 19 -3.80 14.61 1.90
C GLN A 19 -2.75 14.69 3.00
N LEU A 20 -2.15 13.55 3.35
CA LEU A 20 -1.09 13.46 4.36
C LEU A 20 0.15 14.27 3.95
N MET A 21 0.58 14.17 2.69
CA MET A 21 1.69 14.95 2.16
C MET A 21 1.41 16.45 2.21
N HIS A 22 0.21 16.88 1.83
CA HIS A 22 -0.17 18.29 1.95
C HIS A 22 -0.17 18.78 3.39
N LEU A 23 -0.63 17.95 4.33
CA LEU A 23 -0.62 18.28 5.75
C LEU A 23 0.80 18.45 6.26
N MET A 24 1.69 17.50 5.97
CA MET A 24 3.10 17.57 6.36
C MET A 24 3.81 18.78 5.77
N GLN A 25 3.59 19.07 4.49
CA GLN A 25 4.13 20.27 3.84
C GLN A 25 3.65 21.55 4.54
N ARG A 26 2.37 21.62 4.94
CA ARG A 26 1.86 22.76 5.71
C ARG A 26 2.59 22.89 7.06
N PHE A 27 2.78 21.79 7.78
CA PHE A 27 3.54 21.81 9.04
C PHE A 27 4.96 22.36 8.85
N GLU A 28 5.67 21.89 7.82
CA GLU A 28 7.01 22.37 7.47
C GLU A 28 7.01 23.88 7.17
N THR A 29 6.05 24.36 6.38
CA THR A 29 5.96 25.79 6.01
C THR A 29 5.60 26.72 7.18
N THR A 30 4.91 26.22 8.21
CA THR A 30 4.54 26.99 9.40
C THR A 30 5.68 27.16 10.43
N GLY A 31 6.90 26.70 10.11
CA GLY A 31 8.09 26.96 10.91
C GLY A 31 8.38 25.92 12.00
N TYR A 32 7.80 24.72 11.89
CA TYR A 32 8.13 23.53 12.69
C TYR A 32 8.26 23.80 14.20
N ASN A 33 7.12 23.85 14.91
CA ASN A 33 7.14 23.98 16.37
C ASN A 33 7.70 22.69 17.01
N MET A 34 8.69 22.79 17.90
CA MET A 34 9.26 21.65 18.64
C MET A 34 8.20 20.81 19.37
N ALA A 35 7.08 21.41 19.77
CA ALA A 35 5.94 20.70 20.36
C ALA A 35 5.26 19.72 19.38
N MET A 36 5.34 19.98 18.08
CA MET A 36 4.74 19.17 17.00
C MET A 36 5.67 18.08 16.47
N LYS A 37 6.89 17.93 17.01
CA LYS A 37 7.85 16.92 16.54
C LYS A 37 7.31 15.51 16.68
N ALA A 38 6.59 15.21 17.77
CA ALA A 38 5.96 13.91 17.98
C ALA A 38 4.88 13.64 16.92
N ASP A 39 4.00 14.61 16.69
CA ASP A 39 2.95 14.52 15.67
C ASP A 39 3.55 14.33 14.28
N TYR A 40 4.62 15.06 13.96
CA TYR A 40 5.31 14.96 12.68
C TYR A 40 5.93 13.56 12.46
N ILE A 41 6.50 12.95 13.49
CA ILE A 41 6.99 11.56 13.44
C ILE A 41 5.81 10.62 13.20
N SER A 42 4.70 10.77 13.92
CA SER A 42 3.51 9.94 13.73
C SER A 42 2.90 10.09 12.33
N LEU A 43 2.97 11.28 11.70
CA LEU A 43 2.55 11.46 10.31
C LEU A 43 3.44 10.69 9.34
N HIS A 44 4.75 10.65 9.55
CA HIS A 44 5.66 9.83 8.74
C HIS A 44 5.44 8.32 8.95
N GLU A 45 5.18 7.88 10.18
CA GLU A 45 4.83 6.49 10.46
C GLU A 45 3.53 6.10 9.75
N LEU A 46 2.53 6.99 9.77
CA LEU A 46 1.28 6.80 9.04
C LEU A 46 1.54 6.71 7.53
N GLN A 47 2.40 7.58 6.98
CA GLN A 47 2.81 7.56 5.58
C GLN A 47 3.40 6.20 5.19
N ALA A 48 4.32 5.66 6.01
CA ALA A 48 4.95 4.37 5.76
C ALA A 48 3.92 3.23 5.73
N ARG A 49 2.98 3.21 6.69
CA ARG A 49 1.92 2.18 6.76
C ARG A 49 0.98 2.23 5.57
N ILE A 50 0.62 3.42 5.09
CA ILE A 50 -0.21 3.59 3.88
C ILE A 50 0.51 3.02 2.66
N ILE A 51 1.80 3.30 2.50
CA ILE A 51 2.62 2.79 1.38
C ILE A 51 2.72 1.26 1.44
N GLU A 52 2.99 0.70 2.62
CA GLU A 52 3.06 -0.75 2.83
C GLU A 52 1.73 -1.43 2.46
N GLN A 53 0.61 -0.89 2.95
CA GLN A 53 -0.71 -1.45 2.65
C GLN A 53 -1.06 -1.36 1.16
N ARG A 54 -0.68 -0.26 0.50
CA ARG A 54 -0.85 -0.07 -0.95
C ARG A 54 -0.06 -1.12 -1.73
N GLN A 55 1.20 -1.36 -1.36
CA GLN A 55 2.04 -2.39 -1.99
C GLN A 55 1.45 -3.78 -1.78
N GLY A 56 0.90 -4.08 -0.60
CA GLY A 56 0.20 -5.33 -0.33
C GLY A 56 -0.99 -5.57 -1.24
N HIS A 57 -1.82 -4.55 -1.49
CA HIS A 57 -2.96 -4.66 -2.40
C HIS A 57 -2.53 -4.79 -3.88
N LEU A 58 -1.47 -4.09 -4.30
CA LEU A 58 -0.89 -4.26 -5.63
C LEU A 58 -0.33 -5.68 -5.83
N GLY A 59 0.37 -6.22 -4.84
CA GLY A 59 0.86 -7.59 -4.86
C GLY A 59 -0.27 -8.62 -4.93
N ALA A 60 -1.32 -8.45 -4.12
CA ALA A 60 -2.50 -9.31 -4.16
C ALA A 60 -3.19 -9.30 -5.54
N MET A 61 -3.27 -8.13 -6.19
CA MET A 61 -3.79 -8.02 -7.55
C MET A 61 -2.90 -8.71 -8.58
N ALA A 62 -1.56 -8.62 -8.46
CA ALA A 62 -0.64 -9.29 -9.38
C ALA A 62 -0.73 -10.83 -9.28
N VAL A 63 -0.89 -11.36 -8.06
CA VAL A 63 -1.10 -12.80 -7.82
C VAL A 63 -2.46 -13.24 -8.36
N ALA A 64 -3.52 -12.46 -8.17
CA ALA A 64 -4.86 -12.77 -8.69
C ALA A 64 -4.91 -12.80 -10.24
N HIS A 65 -4.06 -12.01 -10.92
CA HIS A 65 -3.94 -12.02 -12.38
C HIS A 65 -2.97 -13.07 -12.93
N SER A 66 -2.24 -13.79 -12.07
CA SER A 66 -1.31 -14.84 -12.46
C SER A 66 -1.77 -16.24 -12.00
N PRO A 67 -2.83 -16.83 -12.59
CA PRO A 67 -3.20 -18.22 -12.32
C PRO A 67 -2.29 -19.24 -13.05
N ALA A 68 -1.32 -18.81 -13.85
CA ALA A 68 -0.72 -19.62 -14.93
C ALA A 68 0.50 -20.49 -14.56
N LEU A 69 0.86 -20.69 -13.29
CA LEU A 69 1.95 -21.61 -12.90
C LEU A 69 1.50 -22.86 -12.14
N ALA A 70 0.19 -23.09 -11.97
CA ALA A 70 -0.34 -24.38 -11.55
C ALA A 70 -0.45 -25.33 -12.75
N LEU A 71 0.71 -25.76 -13.29
CA LEU A 71 0.76 -26.87 -14.23
C LEU A 71 0.48 -28.17 -13.45
N PRO A 72 -0.56 -28.96 -13.81
CA PRO A 72 -0.79 -30.26 -13.21
C PRO A 72 0.32 -31.24 -13.61
N CYS A 73 0.85 -31.98 -12.64
CA CYS A 73 1.80 -33.07 -12.84
C CYS A 73 1.33 -34.04 -13.94
N PRO A 74 2.20 -34.52 -14.85
CA PRO A 74 1.94 -35.78 -15.52
C PRO A 74 2.20 -36.98 -14.58
N PRO A 75 1.43 -38.07 -14.69
CA PRO A 75 1.52 -39.23 -13.81
C PRO A 75 2.75 -40.12 -14.11
N LYS A 76 3.16 -40.87 -13.08
CA LYS A 76 4.15 -41.96 -13.07
C LYS A 76 4.14 -42.81 -14.35
N ALA A 77 5.30 -42.98 -14.96
CA ALA A 77 5.59 -44.14 -15.82
C ALA A 77 6.43 -45.15 -15.01
N THR A 78 5.78 -46.17 -14.49
CA THR A 78 6.40 -47.45 -14.10
C THR A 78 6.70 -48.23 -15.37
N HIS A 79 7.95 -48.63 -15.56
CA HIS A 79 8.29 -49.76 -16.42
C HIS A 79 9.53 -50.48 -15.88
#